data_AF-A0A0S8EV80-F1
#
_entry.id   AF-A0A0S8EV80-F1
#
_cell.length_a   1.000
_cell.length_b   1.000
_cell.length_c   1.000
_cell.angle_alpha   90.00
_cell.angle_beta   90.00
_cell.angle_gamma   90.00
#
_symmetry.space_group_name_H-M   'P 1'
#
loop_
_entity.id
_entity.type
_entity.pdbx_description
1 polymer ?
#
loop_
_entity_poly.entity_id
_entity_poly.type
_entity_poly.pdbx_seq_one_letter_code
_entity_poly.pdbx_strand_id
1 'polypeptide(L)'
;MLDLPRLKRIRLMKRPIGQVFFGHSVLTPNYKHLPGIDIQLEGIDKIPDEPVIYAMNHTDRFNYFPFMYKMWKLQERYITVWVKGKYYENPIVGTFMELTSNLPTVSRGYIIAKDFALTIGRRPTEAEYETLRKLVNSAASPDQDPGSVDTSAIPSELFETKRDILGVDFDPRRQPYADGVNAVFDAMMRQFVELNERSFELGLDLLVFPQG
;
A
#
# COMPACT_ATOMS: atom_id res chain seq x y z
N MET A 1 -7.19 6.17 8.89
CA MET A 1 -5.96 6.31 8.07
C MET A 1 -5.24 4.97 7.99
N LEU A 2 -4.13 4.89 7.24
CA LEU A 2 -3.21 3.76 7.33
C LEU A 2 -2.15 4.12 8.38
N ASP A 3 -2.05 3.30 9.42
CA ASP A 3 -1.08 3.41 10.50
C ASP A 3 -0.63 2.00 10.90
N LEU A 4 0.40 1.90 11.73
CA LEU A 4 0.92 0.61 12.20
C LEU A 4 -0.15 -0.22 12.94
N PRO A 5 -0.99 0.33 13.84
CA PRO A 5 -2.07 -0.42 14.47
C PRO A 5 -3.07 -1.01 13.47
N ARG A 6 -3.40 -0.26 12.40
CA ARG A 6 -4.25 -0.77 11.34
C ARG A 6 -3.59 -1.87 10.54
N LEU A 7 -2.33 -1.73 10.14
CA LEU A 7 -1.61 -2.81 9.45
C LEU A 7 -1.67 -4.12 10.26
N LYS A 8 -1.38 -4.04 11.57
CA LYS A 8 -1.43 -5.18 12.50
C LYS A 8 -2.80 -5.86 12.62
N ARG A 9 -3.89 -5.13 12.34
CA ARG A 9 -5.25 -5.64 12.49
C ARG A 9 -5.83 -6.20 11.19
N ILE A 10 -5.20 -5.99 10.04
CA ILE A 10 -5.67 -6.52 8.76
C ILE A 10 -5.71 -8.05 8.86
N ARG A 11 -6.85 -8.63 8.51
CA ARG A 11 -7.05 -10.08 8.47
C ARG A 11 -7.32 -10.51 7.03
N LEU A 12 -6.41 -11.30 6.49
CA LEU A 12 -6.55 -11.90 5.17
C LEU A 12 -7.48 -13.12 5.24
N MET A 13 -8.18 -13.39 4.14
CA MET A 13 -9.13 -14.50 4.03
C MET A 13 -8.73 -15.40 2.89
N LYS A 14 -8.67 -16.72 3.12
CA LYS A 14 -8.47 -17.72 2.05
C LYS A 14 -9.46 -17.56 0.90
N ARG A 15 -10.69 -17.15 1.21
CA ARG A 15 -11.74 -16.80 0.25
C ARG A 15 -12.24 -15.39 0.57
N PRO A 16 -11.66 -14.32 -0.02
CA PRO A 16 -12.01 -12.95 0.31
C PRO A 16 -13.47 -12.63 -0.06
N ILE A 17 -14.31 -12.42 0.96
CA ILE A 17 -15.75 -12.23 0.75
C ILE A 17 -16.05 -10.97 -0.07
N GLY A 18 -15.22 -9.93 0.03
CA GLY A 18 -15.32 -8.73 -0.77
C GLY A 18 -15.05 -9.00 -2.26
N GLN A 19 -14.07 -9.85 -2.57
CA GLN A 19 -13.79 -10.22 -3.96
C GLN A 19 -14.93 -11.06 -4.55
N VAL A 20 -15.44 -12.03 -3.79
CA VAL A 20 -16.57 -12.87 -4.22
C VAL A 20 -17.80 -12.01 -4.46
N PHE A 21 -18.14 -11.14 -3.51
CA PHE A 21 -19.28 -10.23 -3.63
C PHE A 21 -19.12 -9.31 -4.85
N PHE A 22 -17.99 -8.61 -4.99
CA PHE A 22 -17.74 -7.70 -6.10
C PHE A 22 -17.71 -8.43 -7.45
N GLY A 23 -17.15 -9.63 -7.47
CA GLY A 23 -17.15 -10.52 -8.62
C GLY A 23 -18.56 -10.88 -9.09
N HIS A 24 -19.47 -11.18 -8.16
CA HIS A 24 -20.87 -11.49 -8.49
C HIS A 24 -21.72 -10.26 -8.83
N SER A 25 -21.57 -9.16 -8.09
CA SER A 25 -22.47 -8.01 -8.18
C SER A 25 -22.04 -6.98 -9.22
N VAL A 26 -20.75 -6.90 -9.54
CA VAL A 26 -20.20 -5.88 -10.46
C VAL A 26 -19.55 -6.53 -11.67
N LEU A 27 -18.57 -7.43 -11.47
CA LEU A 27 -17.77 -7.95 -12.57
C LEU A 27 -18.56 -8.94 -13.45
N THR A 28 -19.36 -9.83 -12.87
CA THR A 28 -20.15 -10.79 -13.66
C THR A 28 -21.17 -10.09 -14.55
N PRO A 29 -21.98 -9.13 -14.07
CA PRO A 29 -22.86 -8.35 -14.96
C PRO A 29 -22.11 -7.62 -16.06
N ASN A 30 -20.99 -6.97 -15.71
CA ASN A 30 -20.22 -6.18 -16.66
C ASN A 30 -19.61 -7.06 -17.76
N TYR A 31 -18.93 -8.15 -17.40
CA TYR A 31 -18.14 -8.96 -18.34
C TYR A 31 -18.87 -10.13 -18.98
N LYS A 32 -20.05 -10.51 -18.47
CA LYS A 32 -20.85 -11.63 -19.03
C LYS A 32 -22.13 -11.19 -19.71
N HIS A 33 -22.77 -10.12 -19.21
CA HIS A 33 -24.12 -9.74 -19.65
C HIS A 33 -24.15 -8.50 -20.53
N LEU A 34 -23.17 -7.60 -20.44
CA LEU A 34 -23.07 -6.47 -21.35
C LEU A 34 -22.40 -6.89 -22.68
N PRO A 35 -22.95 -6.47 -23.83
CA PRO A 35 -22.34 -6.75 -25.12
C PRO A 35 -21.04 -5.97 -25.30
N GLY A 36 -20.13 -6.50 -26.13
CA GLY A 36 -18.91 -5.80 -26.56
C GLY A 36 -17.66 -6.05 -25.71
N ILE A 37 -17.74 -6.93 -24.70
CA ILE A 37 -16.58 -7.34 -23.92
C ILE A 37 -16.31 -8.82 -24.16
N ASP A 38 -15.12 -9.12 -24.68
CA ASP A 38 -14.59 -10.47 -24.76
C ASP A 38 -13.23 -10.51 -24.06
N ILE A 39 -13.10 -11.37 -23.05
CA ILE A 39 -11.88 -11.52 -22.25
C ILE A 39 -11.25 -12.86 -22.61
N GLN A 40 -10.15 -12.78 -23.36
CA GLN A 40 -9.34 -13.92 -23.76
C GLN A 40 -8.13 -14.06 -22.83
N LEU A 41 -7.90 -15.28 -22.32
CA LEU A 41 -6.70 -15.62 -21.56
C LEU A 41 -5.91 -16.67 -22.32
N GLU A 42 -4.63 -16.40 -22.53
CA GLU A 42 -3.69 -17.32 -23.17
C GLU A 42 -2.65 -17.80 -22.15
N GLY A 43 -2.29 -19.08 -22.22
CA GLY A 43 -1.24 -19.67 -21.37
C GLY A 43 -1.65 -19.88 -19.90
N ILE A 44 -2.95 -20.03 -19.62
CA ILE A 44 -3.45 -20.31 -18.26
C ILE A 44 -2.89 -21.63 -17.70
N ASP A 45 -2.64 -22.59 -18.57
CA ASP A 45 -2.01 -23.89 -18.31
C ASP A 45 -0.57 -23.78 -17.82
N LYS A 46 0.08 -22.63 -18.01
CA LYS A 46 1.44 -22.35 -17.53
C LYS A 46 1.49 -21.86 -16.09
N ILE A 47 0.33 -21.56 -15.48
CA ILE A 47 0.26 -21.10 -14.09
C ILE A 47 0.42 -22.34 -13.19
N PRO A 48 1.41 -22.37 -12.29
CA PRO A 48 1.62 -23.52 -11.41
C PRO A 48 0.50 -23.64 -10.37
N ASP A 49 0.34 -24.86 -9.83
CA ASP A 49 -0.62 -25.18 -8.76
C ASP A 49 -0.10 -24.78 -7.37
N GLU A 50 0.51 -23.59 -7.30
CA GLU A 50 0.96 -22.96 -6.07
C GLU A 50 0.73 -21.44 -6.19
N PRO A 51 0.68 -20.70 -5.08
CA PRO A 51 0.52 -19.25 -5.12
C PRO A 51 1.65 -18.56 -5.89
N VAL A 52 1.29 -17.60 -6.75
CA VAL A 52 2.26 -16.87 -7.59
C VAL A 52 2.17 -15.36 -7.42
N ILE A 53 3.24 -14.67 -7.87
CA ILE A 53 3.27 -13.22 -8.02
C ILE A 53 3.06 -12.87 -9.49
N TYR A 54 1.95 -12.21 -9.80
CA TYR A 54 1.69 -11.60 -11.09
C TYR A 54 2.27 -10.19 -11.14
N ALA A 55 3.26 -9.99 -11.99
CA ALA A 55 3.77 -8.66 -12.33
C ALA A 55 3.02 -8.15 -13.57
N MET A 56 2.12 -7.18 -13.38
CA MET A 56 1.29 -6.65 -14.46
C MET A 56 1.68 -5.22 -14.82
N ASN A 57 1.65 -4.90 -16.11
CA ASN A 57 1.76 -3.51 -16.57
C ASN A 57 0.54 -2.70 -16.12
N HIS A 58 0.70 -1.39 -15.93
CA HIS A 58 -0.40 -0.50 -15.54
C HIS A 58 -0.86 0.34 -16.73
N THR A 59 -1.83 -0.15 -17.49
CA THR A 59 -2.36 0.54 -18.70
C THR A 59 -3.62 1.36 -18.43
N ASP A 60 -4.37 1.01 -17.39
CA ASP A 60 -5.56 1.71 -16.93
C ASP A 60 -5.78 1.43 -15.43
N ARG A 61 -6.60 2.25 -14.75
CA ARG A 61 -6.96 2.12 -13.34
C ARG A 61 -7.54 0.75 -12.96
N PHE A 62 -8.20 0.05 -13.87
CA PHE A 62 -8.93 -1.20 -13.60
C PHE A 62 -8.49 -2.37 -14.50
N ASN A 63 -7.32 -2.27 -15.14
CA ASN A 63 -6.84 -3.25 -16.10
C ASN A 63 -6.64 -4.67 -15.53
N TYR A 64 -6.55 -4.82 -14.21
CA TYR A 64 -6.41 -6.10 -13.52
C TYR A 64 -7.74 -6.82 -13.24
N PHE A 65 -8.88 -6.11 -13.27
CA PHE A 65 -10.18 -6.73 -12.96
C PHE A 65 -10.61 -7.83 -13.94
N PRO A 66 -10.43 -7.69 -15.28
CA PRO A 66 -10.72 -8.77 -16.22
C PRO A 66 -9.92 -10.04 -15.92
N PHE A 67 -8.63 -9.86 -15.59
CA PHE A 67 -7.74 -10.96 -15.24
C PHE A 67 -8.19 -11.64 -13.93
N MET A 68 -8.36 -10.87 -12.85
CA MET A 68 -8.83 -11.41 -11.57
C MET A 68 -10.18 -12.12 -11.69
N TYR A 69 -11.10 -11.57 -12.49
CA TYR A 69 -12.41 -12.18 -12.72
C TYR A 69 -12.28 -13.57 -13.35
N LYS A 70 -11.45 -13.71 -14.38
CA LYS A 70 -11.22 -14.99 -15.05
C LYS A 70 -10.47 -15.98 -14.16
N MET A 71 -9.46 -15.54 -13.40
CA MET A 71 -8.76 -16.38 -12.44
C MET A 71 -9.72 -16.95 -11.39
N TRP A 72 -10.62 -16.12 -10.86
CA TRP A 72 -11.65 -16.58 -9.94
C TRP A 72 -12.66 -17.54 -10.60
N LYS A 73 -13.16 -17.23 -11.80
CA LYS A 73 -14.19 -18.04 -12.47
C LYS A 73 -13.69 -19.35 -13.07
N LEU A 74 -12.45 -19.39 -13.54
CA LEU A 74 -11.91 -20.54 -14.27
C LEU A 74 -11.02 -21.42 -13.41
N GLN A 75 -10.39 -20.87 -12.37
CA GLN A 75 -9.37 -21.56 -11.57
C GLN A 75 -9.68 -21.53 -10.06
N GLU A 76 -10.75 -20.86 -9.63
CA GLU A 76 -11.06 -20.60 -8.21
C GLU A 76 -9.92 -19.93 -7.42
N ARG A 77 -9.06 -19.18 -8.13
CA ARG A 77 -7.92 -18.48 -7.54
C ARG A 77 -8.30 -17.08 -7.10
N TYR A 78 -7.85 -16.70 -5.91
CA TYR A 78 -8.06 -15.38 -5.33
C TYR A 78 -6.73 -14.63 -5.26
N ILE A 79 -6.76 -13.36 -5.64
CA ILE A 79 -5.55 -12.56 -5.84
C ILE A 79 -5.58 -11.37 -4.88
N THR A 80 -4.62 -11.28 -3.98
CA THR A 80 -4.35 -10.06 -3.23
C THR A 80 -3.67 -9.04 -4.13
N VAL A 81 -3.99 -7.76 -3.99
CA VAL A 81 -3.39 -6.69 -4.81
C VAL A 81 -2.65 -5.72 -3.91
N TRP A 82 -1.44 -5.32 -4.32
CA TRP A 82 -0.78 -4.16 -3.73
C TRP A 82 -1.51 -2.89 -4.10
N VAL A 83 -1.98 -2.16 -3.09
CA VAL A 83 -2.76 -0.94 -3.28
C VAL A 83 -2.12 0.24 -2.55
N LYS A 84 -2.39 1.47 -3.01
CA LYS A 84 -1.85 2.68 -2.38
C LYS A 84 -2.48 2.87 -1.00
N GLY A 85 -1.67 3.15 0.02
CA GLY A 85 -2.13 3.38 1.39
C GLY A 85 -3.20 4.47 1.53
N LYS A 86 -3.26 5.44 0.60
CA LYS A 86 -4.31 6.48 0.55
C LYS A 86 -5.75 5.92 0.50
N TYR A 87 -5.95 4.72 -0.05
CA TYR A 87 -7.29 4.10 -0.11
C TYR A 87 -7.82 3.69 1.27
N TYR A 88 -6.93 3.54 2.25
CA TYR A 88 -7.28 3.23 3.63
C TYR A 88 -7.63 4.49 4.45
N GLU A 89 -7.60 5.69 3.85
CA GLU A 89 -7.99 6.91 4.55
C GLU A 89 -9.49 7.02 4.73
N ASN A 90 -10.25 6.69 3.69
CA ASN A 90 -11.70 6.62 3.77
C ASN A 90 -12.12 5.31 4.46
N PRO A 91 -12.94 5.35 5.53
CA PRO A 91 -13.33 4.13 6.26
C PRO A 91 -14.03 3.09 5.38
N ILE A 92 -14.92 3.53 4.48
CA ILE A 92 -15.70 2.63 3.61
C ILE A 92 -14.77 1.95 2.61
N VAL A 93 -13.94 2.74 1.92
CA VAL A 93 -12.97 2.20 0.95
C VAL A 93 -11.97 1.28 1.64
N GLY A 94 -11.46 1.68 2.82
CA GLY A 94 -10.53 0.86 3.59
C GLY A 94 -11.13 -0.47 4.03
N THR A 95 -12.37 -0.48 4.52
CA THR A 95 -13.08 -1.73 4.85
C THR A 95 -13.24 -2.61 3.60
N PHE A 96 -13.59 -2.02 2.45
CA PHE A 96 -13.66 -2.77 1.20
C PHE A 96 -12.29 -3.37 0.79
N MET A 97 -11.19 -2.62 0.96
CA MET A 97 -9.84 -3.13 0.70
C MET A 97 -9.49 -4.31 1.64
N GLU A 98 -9.86 -4.23 2.91
CA GLU A 98 -9.66 -5.31 3.88
C GLU A 98 -10.51 -6.55 3.51
N LEU A 99 -11.77 -6.36 3.16
CA LEU A 99 -12.68 -7.43 2.74
C LEU A 99 -12.26 -8.12 1.43
N THR A 100 -11.50 -7.41 0.60
CA THR A 100 -10.90 -7.94 -0.63
C THR A 100 -9.47 -8.45 -0.42
N SER A 101 -8.96 -8.44 0.81
CA SER A 101 -7.59 -8.88 1.14
C SER A 101 -6.50 -8.13 0.36
N ASN A 102 -6.76 -6.88 -0.02
CA ASN A 102 -5.76 -6.03 -0.68
C ASN A 102 -4.71 -5.54 0.33
N LEU A 103 -3.45 -5.49 -0.07
CA LEU A 103 -2.33 -5.15 0.79
C LEU A 103 -1.94 -3.68 0.60
N PRO A 104 -2.06 -2.81 1.63
CA PRO A 104 -1.66 -1.41 1.51
C PRO A 104 -0.14 -1.30 1.51
N THR A 105 0.43 -0.85 0.39
CA THR A 105 1.85 -0.54 0.29
C THR A 105 2.22 0.60 1.23
N VAL A 106 3.38 0.47 1.86
CA VAL A 106 3.96 1.47 2.76
C VAL A 106 4.99 2.27 1.98
N SER A 107 5.01 3.59 2.16
CA SER A 107 6.04 4.44 1.59
C SER A 107 6.42 5.55 2.54
N ARG A 108 7.70 5.95 2.51
CA ARG A 108 8.20 7.13 3.24
C ARG A 108 7.40 8.38 2.89
N GLY A 109 7.09 8.56 1.59
CA GLY A 109 6.28 9.70 1.14
C GLY A 109 4.89 9.78 1.79
N TYR A 110 4.24 8.64 1.99
CA TYR A 110 2.98 8.60 2.72
C TYR A 110 3.16 9.04 4.18
N ILE A 111 4.19 8.52 4.86
CA ILE A 111 4.47 8.82 6.27
C ILE A 111 4.76 10.32 6.44
N ILE A 112 5.67 10.88 5.61
CA ILE A 112 6.02 12.31 5.59
C ILE A 112 4.76 13.17 5.41
N ALA A 113 3.97 12.90 4.37
CA ALA A 113 2.80 13.71 4.06
C ALA A 113 1.73 13.64 5.16
N LYS A 114 1.59 12.51 5.85
CA LYS A 114 0.62 12.33 6.93
C LYS A 114 1.08 12.94 8.24
N ASP A 115 2.31 12.69 8.64
CA ASP A 115 2.89 13.29 9.83
C ASP A 115 2.89 14.82 9.73
N PHE A 116 3.28 15.37 8.58
CA PHE A 116 3.23 16.80 8.32
C PHE A 116 1.81 17.34 8.47
N ALA A 117 0.82 16.69 7.84
CA ALA A 117 -0.56 17.14 7.89
C ALA A 117 -1.18 17.08 9.30
N LEU A 118 -0.82 16.06 10.08
CA LEU A 118 -1.29 15.92 11.46
C LEU A 118 -0.62 16.91 12.41
N THR A 119 0.65 17.23 12.19
CA THR A 119 1.42 18.12 13.06
C THR A 119 1.15 19.59 12.76
N ILE A 120 1.14 19.96 11.47
CA ILE A 120 1.05 21.36 11.01
C ILE A 120 -0.41 21.77 10.70
N GLY A 121 -1.31 20.81 10.49
CA GLY A 121 -2.72 21.09 10.17
C GLY A 121 -2.99 21.43 8.70
N ARG A 122 -2.00 21.29 7.81
CA ARG A 122 -2.15 21.43 6.35
C ARG A 122 -1.26 20.44 5.61
N ARG A 123 -1.53 20.21 4.31
CA ARG A 123 -0.61 19.42 3.48
C ARG A 123 0.73 20.16 3.27
N PRO A 124 1.85 19.43 3.13
CA PRO A 124 3.08 20.06 2.69
C PRO A 124 2.92 20.61 1.27
N THR A 125 3.61 21.70 0.99
CA THR A 125 3.87 22.14 -0.38
C THR A 125 4.78 21.12 -1.07
N GLU A 126 4.87 21.19 -2.40
CA GLU A 126 5.76 20.32 -3.17
C GLU A 126 7.23 20.49 -2.75
N ALA A 127 7.67 21.73 -2.54
CA ALA A 127 9.02 22.03 -2.07
C ALA A 127 9.30 21.46 -0.67
N GLU A 128 8.38 21.64 0.29
CA GLU A 128 8.53 21.06 1.63
C GLU A 128 8.57 19.54 1.59
N TYR A 129 7.70 18.93 0.77
CA TYR A 129 7.65 17.48 0.61
C TYR A 129 8.94 16.92 0.01
N GLU A 130 9.48 17.53 -1.05
CA GLU A 130 10.72 17.06 -1.68
C GLU A 130 11.93 17.27 -0.77
N THR A 131 12.00 18.38 -0.02
CA THR A 131 13.04 18.60 1.00
C THR A 131 13.00 17.53 2.08
N LEU A 132 11.82 17.23 2.64
CA LEU A 132 11.67 16.18 3.66
C LEU A 132 11.98 14.80 3.10
N ARG A 133 11.55 14.51 1.87
CA ARG A 133 11.84 13.25 1.19
C ARG A 133 13.35 13.07 0.99
N LYS A 134 14.05 14.12 0.57
CA LYS A 134 15.51 14.13 0.43
C LYS A 134 16.17 13.87 1.78
N LEU A 135 15.78 14.60 2.82
CA LEU A 135 16.30 14.42 4.19
C LEU A 135 16.16 12.97 4.67
N VAL A 136 14.96 12.39 4.58
CA VAL A 136 14.68 11.02 5.04
C VAL A 136 15.45 9.98 4.22
N ASN A 137 15.54 10.17 2.90
CA ASN A 137 16.28 9.25 2.03
C ASN A 137 17.78 9.32 2.26
N SER A 138 18.34 10.52 2.48
CA SER A 138 19.75 10.68 2.86
C SER A 138 20.06 9.91 4.13
N ALA A 139 19.20 9.99 5.16
CA ALA A 139 19.39 9.27 6.43
C ALA A 139 19.32 7.75 6.28
N ALA A 140 18.64 7.24 5.25
CA ALA A 140 18.56 5.81 4.97
C ALA A 140 19.73 5.30 4.11
N SER A 141 20.56 6.20 3.54
CA SER A 141 21.60 5.85 2.56
C SER A 141 22.99 6.00 3.18
N PRO A 142 23.85 4.96 3.18
CA PRO A 142 25.18 5.03 3.81
C PRO A 142 26.10 6.11 3.22
N ASP A 143 25.92 6.45 1.94
CA ASP A 143 26.79 7.35 1.18
C ASP A 143 26.29 8.81 1.16
N GLN A 144 25.22 9.12 1.90
CA GLN A 144 24.62 10.46 1.91
C GLN A 144 24.64 11.05 3.31
N ASP A 145 24.92 12.35 3.39
CA ASP A 145 24.86 13.11 4.64
C ASP A 145 23.50 13.83 4.77
N PRO A 146 22.65 13.47 5.74
CA PRO A 146 21.39 14.18 6.00
C PRO A 146 21.61 15.65 6.36
N GLY A 147 22.76 15.99 6.97
CA GLY A 147 23.11 17.34 7.38
C GLY A 147 23.31 18.32 6.22
N SER A 148 23.49 17.81 4.99
CA SER A 148 23.63 18.64 3.79
C SER A 148 22.29 19.14 3.22
N VAL A 149 21.16 18.73 3.79
CA VAL A 149 19.83 19.11 3.31
C VAL A 149 19.39 20.39 4.03
N ASP A 150 19.15 21.46 3.27
CA ASP A 150 18.61 22.71 3.83
C ASP A 150 17.12 22.53 4.19
N THR A 151 16.84 22.52 5.50
CA THR A 151 15.50 22.38 6.06
C THR A 151 14.94 23.71 6.60
N SER A 152 15.58 24.85 6.32
CA SER A 152 15.18 26.16 6.86
C SER A 152 13.75 26.58 6.48
N ALA A 153 13.25 26.08 5.34
CA ALA A 153 11.89 26.33 4.87
C ALA A 153 10.83 25.39 5.48
N ILE A 154 11.22 24.41 6.29
CA ILE A 154 10.30 23.47 6.95
C ILE A 154 9.88 24.03 8.31
N PRO A 155 8.58 23.99 8.67
CA PRO A 155 8.11 24.39 10.00
C PRO A 155 8.84 23.66 11.14
N SER A 156 9.36 24.40 12.12
CA SER A 156 10.20 23.85 13.20
C SER A 156 9.44 22.90 14.12
N GLU A 157 8.12 23.05 14.21
CA GLU A 157 7.24 22.18 15.00
C GLU A 157 7.40 20.71 14.61
N LEU A 158 7.69 20.43 13.33
CA LEU A 158 7.92 19.07 12.83
C LEU A 158 9.16 18.42 13.46
N PHE A 159 10.17 19.21 13.79
CA PHE A 159 11.44 18.76 14.38
C PHE A 159 11.47 18.83 15.90
N GLU A 160 10.61 19.65 16.52
CA GLU A 160 10.70 19.96 17.95
C GLU A 160 9.61 19.31 18.79
N THR A 161 8.52 18.86 18.17
CA THR A 161 7.36 18.33 18.87
C THR A 161 7.45 16.81 19.06
N LYS A 162 7.48 16.35 20.32
CA LYS A 162 7.28 14.94 20.66
C LYS A 162 5.86 14.50 20.29
N ARG A 163 5.71 13.38 19.57
CA ARG A 163 4.42 12.87 19.10
C ARG A 163 4.47 11.39 18.69
N ASP A 164 3.30 10.80 18.45
CA ASP A 164 3.18 9.53 17.76
C ASP A 164 3.16 9.76 16.23
N ILE A 165 4.06 9.10 15.51
CA ILE A 165 4.09 9.06 14.06
C ILE A 165 3.49 7.73 13.60
N LEU A 166 2.19 7.72 13.30
CA LEU A 166 1.47 6.57 12.73
C LEU A 166 1.64 5.26 13.52
N GLY A 167 1.69 5.34 14.85
CA GLY A 167 1.82 4.22 15.78
C GLY A 167 3.24 3.94 16.28
N VAL A 168 4.17 4.87 16.09
CA VAL A 168 5.54 4.81 16.63
C VAL A 168 5.85 6.11 17.36
N ASP A 169 6.32 6.03 18.61
CA ASP A 169 6.70 7.20 19.42
C ASP A 169 7.92 7.90 18.80
N PHE A 170 7.80 9.20 18.59
CA PHE A 170 8.87 10.07 18.12
C PHE A 170 9.20 11.11 19.19
N ASP A 171 10.42 11.05 19.71
CA ASP A 171 10.97 12.02 20.64
C ASP A 171 12.18 12.72 20.01
N PRO A 172 12.07 14.02 19.65
CA PRO A 172 13.14 14.74 18.98
C PRO A 172 14.38 14.95 19.86
N ARG A 173 14.28 14.72 21.17
CA ARG A 173 15.43 14.74 22.08
C ARG A 173 16.26 13.45 22.00
N ARG A 174 15.69 12.38 21.44
CA ARG A 174 16.33 11.07 21.35
C ARG A 174 16.80 10.74 19.94
N GLN A 175 16.10 11.23 18.92
CA GLN A 175 16.43 10.95 17.54
C GLN A 175 16.03 12.11 16.61
N PRO A 176 16.80 12.34 15.52
CA PRO A 176 16.39 13.21 14.42
C PRO A 176 15.06 12.79 13.78
N TYR A 177 14.38 13.75 13.17
CA TYR A 177 13.11 13.50 12.45
C TYR A 177 13.25 12.42 11.36
N ALA A 178 14.34 12.48 10.59
CA ALA A 178 14.61 11.54 9.50
C ALA A 178 14.63 10.09 9.99
N ASP A 179 15.30 9.85 11.14
CA ASP A 179 15.39 8.54 11.78
C ASP A 179 14.04 8.10 12.35
N GLY A 180 13.27 9.04 12.91
CA GLY A 180 11.89 8.79 13.32
C GLY A 180 11.01 8.29 12.18
N VAL A 181 11.02 8.96 11.02
CA VAL A 181 10.26 8.52 9.83
C VAL A 181 10.75 7.17 9.32
N ASN A 182 12.08 6.93 9.31
CA ASN A 182 12.64 5.64 8.89
C ASN A 182 12.24 4.51 9.86
N ALA A 183 12.23 4.74 11.17
CA ALA A 183 11.76 3.77 12.15
C ALA A 183 10.27 3.40 11.94
N VAL A 184 9.43 4.39 11.62
CA VAL A 184 8.01 4.16 11.27
C VAL A 184 7.91 3.33 10.00
N PHE A 185 8.67 3.70 8.97
CA PHE A 185 8.71 2.97 7.71
C PHE A 185 9.09 1.51 7.94
N ASP A 186 10.18 1.25 8.66
CA ASP A 186 10.66 -0.11 8.93
C ASP A 186 9.64 -0.94 9.73
N ALA A 187 9.00 -0.33 10.74
CA ALA A 187 7.98 -1.01 11.54
C ALA A 187 6.74 -1.38 10.69
N MET A 188 6.25 -0.45 9.88
CA MET A 188 5.13 -0.69 8.96
C MET A 188 5.53 -1.68 7.86
N MET A 189 6.77 -1.62 7.39
CA MET A 189 7.26 -2.48 6.30
C MET A 189 7.41 -3.93 6.74
N ARG A 190 7.89 -4.16 7.97
CA ARG A 190 7.89 -5.49 8.58
C ARG A 190 6.48 -6.10 8.59
N GLN A 191 5.48 -5.35 9.04
CA GLN A 191 4.10 -5.82 9.06
C GLN A 191 3.52 -6.06 7.66
N PHE A 192 3.89 -5.24 6.68
CA PHE A 192 3.49 -5.48 5.30
C PHE A 192 4.13 -6.76 4.73
N VAL A 193 5.40 -7.04 5.01
CA VAL A 193 6.05 -8.31 4.61
C VAL A 193 5.33 -9.49 5.24
N GLU A 194 5.04 -9.45 6.55
CA GLU A 194 4.26 -10.49 7.24
C GLU A 194 2.88 -10.73 6.60
N LEU A 195 2.21 -9.67 6.11
CA LEU A 195 0.95 -9.81 5.38
C LEU A 195 1.12 -10.50 4.02
N ASN A 196 2.23 -10.27 3.30
CA ASN A 196 2.52 -10.96 2.04
C ASN A 196 2.83 -12.44 2.28
N GLU A 197 3.61 -12.76 3.30
CA GLU A 197 3.86 -14.16 3.69
C GLU A 197 2.53 -14.85 4.02
N ARG A 198 1.69 -14.19 4.81
CA ARG A 198 0.37 -14.71 5.16
C ARG A 198 -0.57 -14.88 3.97
N SER A 199 -0.47 -14.06 2.92
CA SER A 199 -1.29 -14.26 1.72
C SER A 199 -0.94 -15.58 1.03
N PHE A 200 0.35 -15.89 0.91
CA PHE A 200 0.80 -17.15 0.31
C PHE A 200 0.43 -18.36 1.17
N GLU A 201 0.56 -18.27 2.50
CA GLU A 201 0.11 -19.34 3.42
C GLU A 201 -1.39 -19.67 3.27
N LEU A 202 -2.20 -18.68 2.90
CA LEU A 202 -3.64 -18.85 2.66
C LEU A 202 -3.95 -19.39 1.27
N GLY A 203 -2.96 -19.58 0.41
CA GLY A 203 -3.14 -19.99 -0.98
C GLY A 203 -3.58 -18.85 -1.91
N LEU A 204 -3.36 -17.59 -1.50
CA LEU A 204 -3.72 -16.43 -2.31
C LEU A 204 -2.55 -16.05 -3.22
N ASP A 205 -2.88 -15.75 -4.46
CA ASP A 205 -1.95 -15.10 -5.39
C ASP A 205 -1.70 -13.65 -4.99
N LEU A 206 -0.65 -13.07 -5.54
CA LEU A 206 -0.32 -11.66 -5.37
C LEU A 206 -0.22 -10.97 -6.73
N LEU A 207 -0.85 -9.82 -6.89
CA LEU A 207 -0.69 -8.95 -8.06
C LEU A 207 0.02 -7.66 -7.68
N VAL A 208 1.10 -7.38 -8.39
CA VAL A 208 1.92 -6.19 -8.24
C VAL A 208 1.99 -5.40 -9.53
N PHE A 209 2.11 -4.09 -9.41
CA PHE A 209 2.35 -3.15 -10.51
C PHE A 209 3.76 -2.56 -10.33
N PRO A 210 4.81 -3.14 -10.95
CA PRO A 210 6.19 -2.74 -10.68
C PRO A 210 6.52 -1.28 -11.00
N GLN A 211 5.75 -0.66 -11.91
CA GLN A 211 5.98 0.70 -12.41
C GLN A 211 4.92 1.72 -11.89
N GLY A 212 3.99 1.32 -11.03
CA GLY A 212 2.76 2.10 -10.68
C GLY A 212 2.67 2.68 -9.27
#